data_AF-A0A5B0VIX8-F1
#
_entry.id   AF-A0A5B0VIX8-F1
#
_cell.length_a   1.000
_cell.length_b   1.000
_cell.length_c   1.000
_cell.angle_alpha   90.00
_cell.angle_beta   90.00
_cell.angle_gamma   90.00
#
_symmetry.space_group_name_H-M   'P 1'
#
loop_
_entity.id
_entity.type
_entity.pdbx_description
1 polymer ?
#
loop_
_entity_poly.entity_id
_entity_poly.type
_entity_poly.pdbx_seq_one_letter_code
_entity_poly.pdbx_strand_id
1 'polypeptide(L)'
;MDVGIPAAGSAAGLNGADEWRTILAGFSHIVLVANSDAVDIANLQEQFPETALFVFFNKVYKVLDRPFHRHSLLISRGQPRGANIVYRGEVGEVVKFFPKEYFLGIMNIRLGPEEKLNPAADFQGAPTGHLDLVGFCSDFYTEGKTPTSGFALALWLSDLKLPGAIVLAGFSARRSQKWRVVSVHDWNFEQTFLRLFARLGKITIHGGVALNPYIRLAQRFSELPPGEISLAAAEVLSERLGNTDAEVDKLISLTNVIRSADNVLRRLRPKFLKRKPKGSSGE
;
A
#
# COMPACT_ATOMS: atom_id res chain seq x y z
N MET A 1 -28.41 -12.01 -12.44
CA MET A 1 -28.85 -12.08 -11.03
C MET A 1 -28.41 -10.79 -10.39
N ASP A 2 -29.35 -9.97 -9.95
CA ASP A 2 -29.05 -8.78 -9.16
C ASP A 2 -28.56 -9.25 -7.79
N VAL A 3 -27.23 -9.31 -7.62
CA VAL A 3 -26.64 -9.57 -6.31
C VAL A 3 -26.72 -8.23 -5.58
N GLY A 4 -27.71 -8.08 -4.71
CA GLY A 4 -27.88 -6.87 -3.91
C GLY A 4 -26.60 -6.52 -3.16
N ILE A 5 -26.43 -5.22 -2.84
CA ILE A 5 -25.24 -4.74 -2.12
C ILE A 5 -25.11 -5.51 -0.80
N PRO A 6 -23.94 -6.11 -0.49
CA PRO A 6 -23.72 -6.80 0.77
C PRO A 6 -23.99 -5.91 1.97
N ALA A 7 -24.58 -6.50 3.02
CA ALA A 7 -24.87 -5.81 4.26
C ALA A 7 -23.58 -5.40 5.00
N ALA A 8 -23.67 -4.37 5.84
CA ALA A 8 -22.59 -4.06 6.77
C ALA A 8 -22.28 -5.23 7.69
N GLY A 9 -21.01 -5.39 8.07
CA GLY A 9 -20.51 -6.52 8.83
C GLY A 9 -20.39 -7.84 8.07
N SER A 10 -20.64 -7.87 6.75
CA SER A 10 -20.55 -9.10 5.94
C SER A 10 -19.15 -9.71 5.86
N ALA A 11 -18.10 -9.03 6.33
CA ALA A 11 -16.76 -9.61 6.44
C ALA A 11 -16.66 -10.65 7.57
N ALA A 12 -17.58 -10.67 8.54
CA ALA A 12 -17.50 -11.55 9.70
C ALA A 12 -17.46 -13.03 9.30
N GLY A 13 -16.38 -13.71 9.69
CA GLY A 13 -16.24 -15.16 9.53
C GLY A 13 -15.90 -15.63 8.12
N LEU A 14 -15.63 -14.73 7.17
CA LEU A 14 -15.13 -15.13 5.84
C LEU A 14 -13.71 -15.68 5.97
N ASN A 15 -13.41 -16.82 5.35
CA ASN A 15 -12.11 -17.48 5.40
C ASN A 15 -11.59 -17.92 4.02
N GLY A 16 -12.44 -17.91 2.98
CA GLY A 16 -12.11 -18.39 1.65
C GLY A 16 -12.18 -17.34 0.54
N ALA A 17 -11.39 -17.53 -0.53
CA ALA A 17 -11.41 -16.64 -1.69
C ALA A 17 -12.79 -16.57 -2.38
N ASP A 18 -13.53 -17.68 -2.44
CA ASP A 18 -14.87 -17.73 -3.03
C ASP A 18 -15.93 -16.99 -2.21
N GLU A 19 -15.81 -17.03 -0.88
CA GLU A 19 -16.69 -16.28 0.02
C GLU A 19 -16.45 -14.78 -0.14
N TRP A 20 -15.18 -14.37 -0.17
CA TRP A 20 -14.81 -12.99 -0.47
C TRP A 20 -15.27 -12.57 -1.86
N ARG A 21 -15.09 -13.42 -2.89
CA ARG A 21 -15.55 -13.15 -4.25
C ARG A 21 -17.05 -12.91 -4.29
N THR A 22 -17.83 -13.72 -3.58
CA THR A 22 -19.30 -13.60 -3.53
C THR A 22 -19.72 -12.25 -2.96
N ILE A 23 -19.11 -11.83 -1.85
CA ILE A 23 -19.39 -10.52 -1.25
C ILE A 23 -18.93 -9.39 -2.17
N LEU A 24 -17.70 -9.44 -2.66
CA LEU A 24 -17.11 -8.36 -3.47
C LEU A 24 -17.81 -8.19 -4.83
N ALA A 25 -18.43 -9.25 -5.37
CA ALA A 25 -19.16 -9.20 -6.64
C ALA A 25 -20.42 -8.30 -6.60
N GLY A 26 -20.95 -7.97 -5.42
CA GLY A 26 -22.10 -7.08 -5.28
C GLY A 26 -21.78 -5.59 -5.46
N PHE A 27 -20.50 -5.21 -5.59
CA PHE A 27 -20.09 -3.82 -5.77
C PHE A 27 -19.77 -3.50 -7.23
N SER A 28 -20.24 -2.34 -7.68
CA SER A 28 -19.96 -1.82 -9.04
C SER A 28 -18.48 -1.45 -9.23
N HIS A 29 -17.83 -0.99 -8.15
CA HIS A 29 -16.45 -0.53 -8.14
C HIS A 29 -15.81 -0.96 -6.82
N ILE A 30 -14.54 -1.37 -6.88
CA ILE A 30 -13.69 -1.60 -5.71
C ILE A 30 -12.53 -0.63 -5.80
N VAL A 31 -12.57 0.41 -4.99
CA VAL A 31 -11.60 1.51 -4.96
C VAL A 31 -10.57 1.24 -3.87
N LEU A 32 -9.38 0.76 -4.25
CA LEU A 32 -8.25 0.67 -3.34
C LEU A 32 -7.68 2.08 -3.09
N VAL A 33 -7.71 2.51 -1.83
CA VAL A 33 -7.24 3.83 -1.41
C VAL A 33 -5.86 3.70 -0.77
N ALA A 34 -4.82 4.17 -1.45
CA ALA A 34 -3.47 4.16 -0.91
C ALA A 34 -3.33 5.13 0.27
N ASN A 35 -2.47 4.80 1.23
CA ASN A 35 -2.07 5.70 2.31
C ASN A 35 -1.12 6.80 1.79
N SER A 36 -1.66 7.75 1.03
CA SER A 36 -0.92 8.79 0.32
C SER A 36 -1.60 10.15 0.48
N ASP A 37 -0.80 11.19 0.76
CA ASP A 37 -1.28 12.57 0.87
C ASP A 37 -1.85 13.12 -0.46
N ALA A 38 -1.62 12.42 -1.57
CA ALA A 38 -2.15 12.80 -2.88
C ALA A 38 -3.61 12.36 -3.10
N VAL A 39 -4.20 11.65 -2.14
CA VAL A 39 -5.60 11.18 -2.22
C VAL A 39 -6.53 12.28 -1.70
N ASP A 40 -7.45 12.72 -2.56
CA ASP A 40 -8.59 13.55 -2.17
C ASP A 40 -9.82 12.67 -1.96
N ILE A 41 -10.14 12.37 -0.70
CA ILE A 41 -11.24 11.48 -0.34
C ILE A 41 -12.60 12.09 -0.70
N ALA A 42 -12.78 13.40 -0.54
CA ALA A 42 -14.06 14.05 -0.86
C ALA A 42 -14.36 13.93 -2.35
N ASN A 43 -13.36 14.22 -3.18
CA ASN A 43 -13.46 14.08 -4.63
C ASN A 43 -13.71 12.63 -5.09
N LEU A 44 -13.10 11.65 -4.41
CA LEU A 44 -13.38 10.24 -4.67
C LEU A 44 -14.84 9.87 -4.34
N GLN A 45 -15.40 10.37 -3.23
CA GLN A 45 -16.79 10.09 -2.85
C GLN A 45 -17.81 10.65 -3.86
N GLU A 46 -17.50 11.79 -4.48
CA GLU A 46 -18.32 12.44 -5.50
C GLU A 46 -18.26 11.72 -6.85
N GLN A 47 -17.09 11.19 -7.23
CA GLN A 47 -16.88 10.56 -8.54
C GLN A 47 -17.44 9.15 -8.65
N PHE A 48 -17.49 8.40 -7.55
CA PHE A 48 -17.93 7.01 -7.56
C PHE A 48 -19.38 6.87 -7.08
N PRO A 49 -20.14 5.93 -7.67
CA PRO A 49 -21.53 5.69 -7.31
C PRO A 49 -21.66 5.17 -5.88
N GLU A 50 -22.87 5.20 -5.33
CA GLU A 50 -23.13 4.71 -3.97
C GLU A 50 -22.83 3.22 -3.81
N THR A 51 -22.94 2.46 -4.91
CA THR A 51 -22.61 1.03 -5.04
C THR A 51 -21.10 0.74 -5.08
N ALA A 52 -20.23 1.71 -4.79
CA ALA A 52 -18.79 1.54 -4.76
C ALA A 52 -18.30 1.14 -3.36
N LEU A 53 -17.39 0.17 -3.30
CA LEU A 53 -16.66 -0.21 -2.10
C LEU A 53 -15.31 0.51 -2.04
N PHE A 54 -15.04 1.20 -0.94
CA PHE A 54 -13.75 1.83 -0.68
C PHE A 54 -12.91 0.97 0.27
N VAL A 55 -11.71 0.63 -0.16
CA VAL A 55 -10.81 -0.27 0.56
C VAL A 55 -9.64 0.53 1.12
N PHE A 56 -9.54 0.57 2.44
CA PHE A 56 -8.50 1.28 3.18
C PHE A 56 -7.49 0.31 3.79
N PHE A 57 -6.35 0.83 4.25
CA PHE A 57 -5.31 0.03 4.90
C PHE A 57 -5.02 0.58 6.31
N ASN A 58 -4.41 -0.23 7.19
CA ASN A 58 -4.11 0.03 8.62
C ASN A 58 -3.75 1.47 9.09
N LYS A 59 -3.28 2.37 8.23
CA LYS A 59 -2.97 3.76 8.58
C LYS A 59 -4.01 4.73 8.03
N VAL A 60 -5.29 4.41 8.23
CA VAL A 60 -6.42 5.15 7.64
C VAL A 60 -6.45 6.63 8.01
N TYR A 61 -6.00 6.97 9.23
CA TYR A 61 -5.87 8.34 9.72
C TYR A 61 -4.92 9.23 8.88
N LYS A 62 -4.18 8.65 7.92
CA LYS A 62 -3.38 9.41 6.96
C LYS A 62 -4.19 10.01 5.82
N VAL A 63 -5.35 9.43 5.55
CA VAL A 63 -6.23 9.83 4.43
C VAL A 63 -7.61 10.26 4.93
N LEU A 64 -8.05 9.76 6.08
CA LEU A 64 -9.30 10.18 6.74
C LEU A 64 -9.00 11.08 7.94
N ASP A 65 -9.62 12.24 7.96
CA ASP A 65 -9.67 13.18 9.08
C ASP A 65 -11.03 13.16 9.82
N ARG A 66 -12.04 12.50 9.23
CA ARG A 66 -13.42 12.36 9.74
C ARG A 66 -14.01 11.00 9.37
N PRO A 67 -15.13 10.58 10.00
CA PRO A 67 -15.81 9.34 9.62
C PRO A 67 -16.20 9.30 8.14
N PHE A 68 -16.07 8.12 7.53
CA PHE A 68 -16.27 7.89 6.11
C PHE A 68 -17.61 7.19 5.84
N HIS A 69 -18.59 7.94 5.35
CA HIS A 69 -19.98 7.50 5.19
C HIS A 69 -20.27 6.86 3.81
N ARG A 70 -19.46 5.86 3.42
CA ARG A 70 -19.68 5.02 2.22
C ARG A 70 -19.23 3.58 2.51
N HIS A 71 -19.67 2.63 1.68
CA HIS A 71 -19.27 1.23 1.84
C HIS A 71 -17.76 1.11 1.93
N SER A 72 -17.30 0.50 3.01
CA SER A 72 -15.87 0.48 3.33
C SER A 72 -15.40 -0.85 3.87
N LEU A 73 -14.17 -1.20 3.52
CA LEU A 73 -13.46 -2.39 3.99
C LEU A 73 -12.07 -1.97 4.45
N LEU A 74 -11.64 -2.47 5.60
CA LEU A 74 -10.30 -2.23 6.12
C LEU A 74 -9.41 -3.44 5.90
N ILE A 75 -8.31 -3.27 5.18
CA ILE A 75 -7.27 -4.29 5.04
C ILE A 75 -6.28 -4.17 6.20
N SER A 76 -6.19 -5.24 6.96
CA SER A 76 -5.20 -5.37 8.03
C SER A 76 -4.23 -6.49 7.73
N ARG A 77 -3.00 -6.15 7.33
CA ARG A 77 -1.97 -7.15 7.08
C ARG A 77 -1.31 -7.60 8.38
N GLY A 78 -1.21 -8.93 8.54
CA GLY A 78 -0.44 -9.59 9.57
C GLY A 78 1.04 -9.25 9.50
N GLN A 79 1.70 -9.26 10.65
CA GLN A 79 3.15 -9.24 10.78
C GLN A 79 3.55 -10.43 11.68
N PRO A 80 4.84 -10.69 11.94
CA PRO A 80 5.22 -11.76 12.87
C PRO A 80 4.56 -11.67 14.26
N ARG A 81 4.24 -10.45 14.71
CA ARG A 81 3.52 -10.19 15.98
C ARG A 81 2.00 -10.07 15.83
N GLY A 82 1.47 -10.37 14.64
CA GLY A 82 0.10 -10.05 14.25
C GLY A 82 -0.05 -8.68 13.59
N ALA A 83 -1.29 -8.36 13.23
CA ALA A 83 -1.69 -7.13 12.59
C ALA A 83 -1.32 -5.89 13.43
N ASN A 84 -0.87 -4.84 12.72
CA ASN A 84 -0.33 -3.63 13.34
C ASN A 84 -1.29 -2.98 14.35
N ILE A 85 -2.56 -2.87 13.96
CA ILE A 85 -3.60 -2.22 14.77
C ILE A 85 -3.95 -3.05 16.02
N VAL A 86 -3.76 -4.36 15.99
CA VAL A 86 -4.03 -5.24 17.14
C VAL A 86 -2.94 -5.10 18.18
N TYR A 87 -1.68 -5.38 17.83
CA TYR A 87 -0.60 -5.39 18.83
C TYR A 87 -0.27 -4.00 19.40
N ARG A 88 -0.69 -2.93 18.71
CA ARG A 88 -0.59 -1.55 19.20
C ARG A 88 -1.80 -1.09 20.01
N GLY A 89 -2.87 -1.90 20.08
CA GLY A 89 -4.12 -1.50 20.73
C GLY A 89 -4.86 -0.37 19.99
N GLU A 90 -4.64 -0.22 18.69
CA GLU A 90 -5.18 0.86 17.86
C GLU A 90 -6.49 0.46 17.14
N VAL A 91 -7.06 -0.73 17.41
CA VAL A 91 -8.26 -1.21 16.71
C VAL A 91 -9.42 -0.21 16.80
N GLY A 92 -9.80 0.22 18.01
CA GLY A 92 -10.87 1.22 18.19
C GLY A 92 -10.56 2.57 17.52
N GLU A 93 -9.31 3.02 17.59
CA GLU A 93 -8.86 4.28 16.98
C GLU A 93 -8.93 4.27 15.45
N VAL A 94 -8.77 3.10 14.83
CA VAL A 94 -8.88 2.93 13.37
C VAL A 94 -10.32 2.66 12.96
N VAL A 95 -11.06 1.84 13.70
CA VAL A 95 -12.44 1.47 13.37
C VAL A 95 -13.41 2.64 13.53
N LYS A 96 -13.15 3.61 14.41
CA LYS A 96 -14.01 4.81 14.59
C LYS A 96 -14.23 5.64 13.33
N PHE A 97 -13.34 5.51 12.32
CA PHE A 97 -13.50 6.19 11.04
C PHE A 97 -14.56 5.54 10.14
N PHE A 98 -15.08 4.36 10.49
CA PHE A 98 -16.02 3.60 9.69
C PHE A 98 -17.34 3.43 10.43
N PRO A 99 -18.38 4.22 10.09
CA PRO A 99 -19.71 4.05 10.64
C PRO A 99 -20.25 2.64 10.36
N LYS A 100 -20.94 2.07 11.36
CA LYS A 100 -21.36 0.66 11.33
C LYS A 100 -22.33 0.34 10.19
N GLU A 101 -23.06 1.34 9.70
CA GLU A 101 -24.06 1.20 8.64
C GLU A 101 -23.42 0.90 7.27
N TYR A 102 -22.15 1.27 7.09
CA TYR A 102 -21.44 1.15 5.82
C TYR A 102 -20.21 0.24 5.89
N PHE A 103 -19.75 -0.09 7.09
CA PHE A 103 -18.52 -0.84 7.28
C PHE A 103 -18.75 -2.34 7.09
N LEU A 104 -18.15 -2.92 6.04
CA LEU A 104 -18.18 -4.37 5.82
C LEU A 104 -17.38 -5.10 6.90
N GLY A 105 -16.28 -4.50 7.35
CA GLY A 105 -15.41 -5.04 8.38
C GLY A 105 -13.93 -4.99 8.02
N ILE A 106 -13.18 -5.86 8.67
CA ILE A 106 -11.74 -6.01 8.52
C ILE A 106 -11.46 -7.27 7.72
N MET A 107 -10.70 -7.13 6.63
CA MET A 107 -10.05 -8.26 5.97
C MET A 107 -8.63 -8.37 6.53
N ASN A 108 -8.42 -9.35 7.41
CA ASN A 108 -7.10 -9.65 7.92
C ASN A 108 -6.35 -10.55 6.92
N ILE A 109 -5.26 -10.04 6.35
CA ILE A 109 -4.49 -10.75 5.32
C ILE A 109 -3.13 -11.18 5.82
N ARG A 110 -2.56 -12.21 5.19
CA ARG A 110 -1.13 -12.52 5.26
C ARG A 110 -0.56 -12.79 3.87
N LEU A 111 0.69 -12.41 3.65
CA LEU A 111 1.43 -12.56 2.38
C LEU A 111 2.70 -13.40 2.55
N GLY A 112 3.25 -13.48 3.77
CA GLY A 112 4.42 -14.29 4.12
C GLY A 112 4.09 -15.39 5.13
N PRO A 113 4.80 -16.54 5.10
CA PRO A 113 4.58 -17.62 6.06
C PRO A 113 4.84 -17.21 7.52
N GLU A 114 5.69 -16.21 7.73
CA GLU A 114 5.99 -15.63 9.05
C GLU A 114 4.90 -14.67 9.54
N GLU A 115 3.95 -14.28 8.69
CA GLU A 115 2.89 -13.34 9.05
C GLU A 115 1.72 -14.06 9.72
N LYS A 116 1.31 -13.54 10.87
CA LYS A 116 0.22 -14.10 11.66
C LYS A 116 -1.12 -13.44 11.29
N LEU A 117 -2.09 -14.27 10.95
CA LEU A 117 -3.51 -13.91 10.99
C LEU A 117 -3.97 -13.91 12.45
N ASN A 118 -4.52 -12.78 12.90
CA ASN A 118 -5.10 -12.65 14.23
C ASN A 118 -6.50 -13.25 14.26
N PRO A 119 -6.89 -14.00 15.31
CA PRO A 119 -8.28 -14.37 15.53
C PRO A 119 -9.21 -13.15 15.50
N ALA A 120 -10.45 -13.33 15.04
CA ALA A 120 -11.43 -12.23 14.99
C ALA A 120 -11.64 -11.54 16.35
N ALA A 121 -11.54 -12.29 17.46
CA ALA A 121 -11.64 -11.75 18.82
C ALA A 121 -10.61 -10.66 19.14
N ASP A 122 -9.43 -10.70 18.52
CA ASP A 122 -8.37 -9.71 18.71
C ASP A 122 -8.76 -8.33 18.15
N PHE A 123 -9.76 -8.26 17.26
CA PHE A 123 -10.26 -7.04 16.65
C PHE A 123 -11.44 -6.42 17.41
N GLN A 124 -11.57 -6.71 18.71
CA GLN A 124 -12.46 -5.99 19.64
C GLN A 124 -13.92 -5.94 19.18
N GLY A 125 -14.40 -7.03 18.57
CA GLY A 125 -15.78 -7.15 18.08
C GLY A 125 -16.05 -6.50 16.72
N ALA A 126 -15.03 -5.95 16.04
CA ALA A 126 -15.18 -5.53 14.64
C ALA A 126 -15.42 -6.75 13.74
N PRO A 127 -16.40 -6.70 12.80
CA PRO A 127 -16.62 -7.77 11.83
C PRO A 127 -15.30 -8.09 11.11
N THR A 128 -14.85 -9.34 11.18
CA THR A 128 -13.51 -9.71 10.67
C THR A 128 -13.59 -11.01 9.89
N GLY A 129 -12.96 -10.98 8.72
CA GLY A 129 -12.67 -12.17 7.91
C GLY A 129 -11.18 -12.23 7.59
N HIS A 130 -10.77 -13.36 7.05
CA HIS A 130 -9.38 -13.74 6.83
C HIS A 130 -9.15 -14.06 5.36
N LEU A 131 -7.96 -13.70 4.89
CA LEU A 131 -7.51 -14.05 3.54
C LEU A 131 -6.02 -14.43 3.59
N ASP A 132 -5.74 -15.68 3.25
CA ASP A 132 -4.39 -16.19 3.15
C ASP A 132 -3.88 -16.04 1.70
N LEU A 133 -2.86 -15.21 1.51
CA LEU A 133 -2.20 -14.98 0.23
C LEU A 133 -0.73 -15.42 0.25
N VAL A 134 -0.34 -16.29 1.18
CA VAL A 134 1.01 -16.87 1.19
C VAL A 134 1.25 -17.60 -0.13
N GLY A 135 2.37 -17.29 -0.78
CA GLY A 135 2.73 -17.89 -2.06
C GLY A 135 2.13 -17.20 -3.28
N PHE A 136 1.12 -16.33 -3.12
CA PHE A 136 0.35 -15.77 -4.23
C PHE A 136 1.20 -15.00 -5.26
N CYS A 137 2.27 -14.34 -4.80
CA CYS A 137 3.19 -13.59 -5.68
C CYS A 137 4.53 -14.31 -5.93
N SER A 138 4.73 -15.53 -5.41
CA SER A 138 6.06 -16.15 -5.34
C SER A 138 6.70 -16.42 -6.70
N ASP A 139 5.91 -16.71 -7.73
CA ASP A 139 6.43 -17.12 -9.04
C ASP A 139 7.04 -15.98 -9.85
N PHE A 140 6.78 -14.72 -9.48
CA PHE A 140 7.17 -13.56 -10.29
C PHE A 140 7.73 -12.39 -9.48
N TYR A 141 7.53 -12.36 -8.16
CA TYR A 141 7.96 -11.22 -7.35
C TYR A 141 9.45 -11.26 -7.03
N THR A 142 10.06 -10.08 -6.84
CA THR A 142 11.51 -9.93 -6.67
C THR A 142 12.03 -10.72 -5.47
N GLU A 143 13.08 -11.52 -5.69
CA GLU A 143 13.74 -12.31 -4.65
C GLU A 143 14.20 -11.44 -3.46
N GLY A 144 13.99 -11.92 -2.23
CA GLY A 144 14.36 -11.22 -1.01
C GLY A 144 13.54 -9.95 -0.72
N LYS A 145 12.49 -9.67 -1.51
CA LYS A 145 11.53 -8.59 -1.28
C LYS A 145 10.17 -9.15 -0.93
N THR A 146 9.35 -8.32 -0.30
CA THR A 146 7.96 -8.69 0.01
C THR A 146 7.00 -7.73 -0.69
N PRO A 147 5.88 -8.19 -1.30
CA PRO A 147 4.90 -7.30 -1.90
C PRO A 147 4.25 -6.38 -0.86
N THR A 148 3.83 -5.19 -1.26
CA THR A 148 2.94 -4.34 -0.46
C THR A 148 1.54 -4.93 -0.45
N SER A 149 0.77 -4.65 0.62
CA SER A 149 -0.64 -5.08 0.69
C SER A 149 -1.47 -4.54 -0.47
N GLY A 150 -1.24 -3.28 -0.86
CA GLY A 150 -1.98 -2.67 -1.96
C GLY A 150 -1.70 -3.33 -3.31
N PHE A 151 -0.44 -3.66 -3.60
CA PHE A 151 -0.07 -4.39 -4.81
C PHE A 151 -0.68 -5.80 -4.84
N ALA A 152 -0.52 -6.57 -3.77
CA ALA A 152 -1.06 -7.93 -3.69
C ALA A 152 -2.59 -7.96 -3.81
N LEU A 153 -3.30 -7.02 -3.16
CA LEU A 153 -4.75 -6.92 -3.26
C LEU A 153 -5.21 -6.52 -4.66
N ALA A 154 -4.51 -5.60 -5.34
CA ALA A 154 -4.85 -5.23 -6.71
C ALA A 154 -4.77 -6.42 -7.67
N LEU A 155 -3.74 -7.25 -7.52
CA LEU A 155 -3.57 -8.47 -8.32
C LEU A 155 -4.65 -9.51 -7.96
N TRP A 156 -4.81 -9.83 -6.68
CA TRP A 156 -5.79 -10.79 -6.21
C TRP A 156 -7.22 -10.43 -6.66
N LEU A 157 -7.63 -9.17 -6.48
CA LEU A 157 -8.94 -8.69 -6.94
C LEU A 157 -9.14 -8.89 -8.45
N SER A 158 -8.09 -8.65 -9.24
CA SER A 158 -8.18 -8.80 -10.70
C SER A 158 -8.34 -10.26 -11.12
N ASP A 159 -7.76 -11.20 -10.36
CA ASP A 159 -7.86 -12.64 -10.64
C ASP A 159 -9.23 -13.22 -10.25
N LEU A 160 -9.96 -12.56 -9.33
CA LEU A 160 -11.33 -12.96 -8.96
C LEU A 160 -12.35 -12.80 -10.11
N LYS A 161 -11.99 -12.05 -11.16
CA LYS A 161 -12.87 -11.75 -12.32
C LYS A 161 -14.25 -11.25 -11.86
N LEU A 162 -14.22 -10.25 -10.99
CA LEU A 162 -15.43 -9.60 -10.47
C LEU A 162 -16.13 -8.81 -11.59
N PRO A 163 -17.46 -8.68 -11.55
CA PRO A 163 -18.20 -7.86 -12.51
C PRO A 163 -17.89 -6.36 -12.37
N GLY A 164 -17.55 -5.91 -11.17
CA GLY A 164 -17.21 -4.51 -10.89
C GLY A 164 -15.78 -4.12 -11.27
N ALA A 165 -15.56 -2.82 -11.48
CA ALA A 165 -14.25 -2.28 -11.84
C ALA A 165 -13.32 -2.16 -10.63
N ILE A 166 -12.04 -2.49 -10.80
CA ILE A 166 -11.01 -2.32 -9.77
C ILE A 166 -10.28 -1.00 -10.02
N VAL A 167 -10.29 -0.11 -9.04
CA VAL A 167 -9.72 1.23 -9.16
C VAL A 167 -8.63 1.44 -8.11
N LEU A 168 -7.48 1.95 -8.53
CA LEU A 168 -6.37 2.32 -7.65
C LEU A 168 -6.30 3.83 -7.47
N ALA A 169 -6.56 4.33 -6.28
CA ALA A 169 -6.46 5.74 -5.93
C ALA A 169 -5.21 6.03 -5.07
N GLY A 170 -4.37 6.95 -5.54
CA GLY A 170 -3.16 7.37 -4.82
C GLY A 170 -1.93 6.45 -4.97
N PHE A 171 -1.97 5.45 -5.85
CA PHE A 171 -0.88 4.48 -6.11
C PHE A 171 0.23 5.05 -7.00
N SER A 172 0.75 6.25 -6.70
CA SER A 172 1.71 6.96 -7.56
C SER A 172 3.19 6.62 -7.30
N ALA A 173 3.49 5.90 -6.22
CA ALA A 173 4.85 5.64 -5.68
C ALA A 173 5.73 6.89 -5.48
N ARG A 174 5.15 8.09 -5.49
CA ARG A 174 5.89 9.32 -5.18
C ARG A 174 6.20 9.35 -3.69
N ARG A 175 7.47 9.62 -3.35
CA ARG A 175 7.86 9.93 -1.98
C ARG A 175 7.13 11.20 -1.54
N SER A 176 6.31 11.11 -0.51
CA SER A 176 5.81 12.29 0.20
C SER A 176 6.86 12.73 1.22
N GLN A 177 6.91 14.04 1.52
CA GLN A 177 7.79 14.56 2.57
C GLN A 177 7.42 14.00 3.95
N LYS A 178 6.18 13.56 4.14
CA LYS A 178 5.65 13.06 5.42
C LYS A 178 5.89 11.56 5.63
N TRP A 179 6.06 10.74 4.59
CA TRP A 179 6.05 9.28 4.74
C TRP A 179 7.21 8.57 4.03
N ARG A 180 7.95 7.78 4.82
CA ARG A 180 9.09 6.97 4.33
C ARG A 180 8.61 5.82 3.44
N VAL A 181 9.22 5.69 2.27
CA VAL A 181 9.18 4.49 1.42
C VAL A 181 10.16 3.47 2.00
N VAL A 182 9.68 2.28 2.34
CA VAL A 182 10.50 1.22 2.97
C VAL A 182 11.13 0.35 1.88
N SER A 183 12.43 0.08 1.99
CA SER A 183 13.22 -0.67 0.99
C SER A 183 12.96 -2.19 0.97
N VAL A 184 12.08 -2.69 1.84
CA VAL A 184 11.68 -4.11 1.89
C VAL A 184 10.78 -4.51 0.71
N HIS A 185 10.16 -3.53 0.04
CA HIS A 185 9.34 -3.73 -1.15
C HIS A 185 10.08 -3.29 -2.41
N ASP A 186 9.76 -3.89 -3.54
CA ASP A 186 10.22 -3.45 -4.86
C ASP A 186 9.19 -2.53 -5.51
N TRP A 187 9.21 -1.27 -5.09
CA TRP A 187 8.25 -0.27 -5.57
C TRP A 187 8.32 -0.05 -7.08
N ASN A 188 9.50 -0.22 -7.70
CA ASN A 188 9.64 -0.05 -9.15
C ASN A 188 8.96 -1.21 -9.89
N PHE A 189 9.19 -2.44 -9.43
CA PHE A 189 8.51 -3.61 -9.97
C PHE A 189 6.99 -3.49 -9.82
N GLU A 190 6.50 -3.20 -8.61
CA GLU A 190 5.07 -3.07 -8.35
C GLU A 190 4.42 -2.02 -9.25
N GLN A 191 5.04 -0.84 -9.39
CA GLN A 191 4.50 0.22 -10.24
C GLN A 191 4.52 -0.12 -11.73
N THR A 192 5.57 -0.79 -12.19
CA THR A 192 5.66 -1.28 -13.57
C THR A 192 4.53 -2.26 -13.84
N PHE A 193 4.33 -3.22 -12.94
CA PHE A 193 3.30 -4.23 -13.03
C PHE A 193 1.89 -3.61 -13.03
N LEU A 194 1.58 -2.71 -12.10
CA LEU A 194 0.28 -2.03 -12.03
C LEU A 194 -0.01 -1.22 -13.31
N ARG A 195 1.00 -0.58 -13.90
CA ARG A 195 0.84 0.13 -15.19
C ARG A 195 0.56 -0.83 -16.34
N LEU A 196 1.16 -2.02 -16.35
CA LEU A 196 0.84 -3.04 -17.35
C LEU A 196 -0.60 -3.55 -17.18
N PHE A 197 -1.03 -3.80 -15.94
CA PHE A 197 -2.41 -4.18 -15.65
C PHE A 197 -3.43 -3.12 -16.07
N ALA A 198 -3.11 -1.85 -15.84
CA ALA A 198 -3.96 -0.75 -16.30
C ALA A 198 -4.06 -0.70 -17.83
N ARG A 199 -2.95 -0.93 -18.55
CA ARG A 199 -2.95 -1.01 -20.02
C ARG A 199 -3.72 -2.21 -20.58
N LEU A 200 -3.74 -3.32 -19.83
CA LEU A 200 -4.54 -4.50 -20.17
C LEU A 200 -6.02 -4.36 -19.77
N GLY A 201 -6.43 -3.24 -19.18
CA GLY A 201 -7.80 -3.02 -18.72
C GLY A 201 -8.20 -3.86 -17.50
N LYS A 202 -7.24 -4.51 -16.82
CA LYS A 202 -7.50 -5.32 -15.62
C LYS A 202 -7.82 -4.47 -14.39
N ILE A 203 -7.28 -3.25 -14.35
CA ILE A 203 -7.50 -2.26 -13.30
C ILE A 203 -7.57 -0.87 -13.93
N THR A 204 -8.09 0.10 -13.20
CA THR A 204 -8.03 1.52 -13.54
C THR A 204 -7.19 2.25 -12.50
N ILE A 205 -6.31 3.17 -12.93
CA ILE A 205 -5.60 4.07 -12.02
C ILE A 205 -6.36 5.39 -12.00
N HIS A 206 -6.84 5.79 -10.82
CA HIS A 206 -7.52 7.08 -10.63
C HIS A 206 -6.54 8.24 -10.88
N GLY A 207 -7.00 9.27 -11.60
CA GLY A 207 -6.13 10.29 -12.19
C GLY A 207 -5.42 9.87 -13.48
N GLY A 208 -5.64 8.62 -13.93
CA GLY A 208 -5.12 8.08 -15.19
C GLY A 208 -3.67 7.61 -15.12
N VAL A 209 -3.29 6.83 -16.14
CA VAL A 209 -1.87 6.55 -16.42
C VAL A 209 -1.36 7.68 -17.30
N ALA A 210 -0.34 8.41 -16.82
CA ALA A 210 0.29 9.46 -17.62
C ALA A 210 0.66 8.91 -19.01
N LEU A 211 0.33 9.69 -20.05
CA LEU A 211 0.70 9.40 -21.43
C LEU A 211 2.20 9.06 -21.47
N ASN A 212 2.52 7.88 -22.00
CA ASN A 212 3.89 7.48 -22.17
C ASN A 212 4.48 8.32 -23.33
N PRO A 213 5.39 9.28 -23.07
CA PRO A 213 5.91 10.14 -24.12
C PRO A 213 6.67 9.34 -25.19
N TYR A 214 7.21 8.18 -24.84
CA TYR A 214 7.88 7.27 -25.78
C TYR A 214 6.93 6.69 -26.83
N ILE A 215 5.61 6.71 -26.62
CA ILE A 215 4.64 6.36 -27.68
C ILE A 215 4.71 7.37 -28.83
N ARG A 216 4.77 8.67 -28.52
CA ARG A 216 4.93 9.71 -29.55
C ARG A 216 6.30 9.63 -30.19
N LEU A 217 7.33 9.25 -29.43
CA LEU A 217 8.67 9.03 -29.96
C LEU A 217 8.66 7.86 -30.97
N ALA A 218 8.00 6.75 -30.66
CA ALA A 218 7.83 5.62 -31.57
C ALA A 218 7.02 5.96 -32.82
N GLN A 219 6.03 6.85 -32.71
CA GLN A 219 5.31 7.38 -33.88
C GLN A 219 6.18 8.29 -34.74
N ARG A 220 7.14 9.01 -34.14
CA ARG A 220 8.05 9.93 -34.84
C ARG A 220 9.19 9.20 -35.56
N PHE A 221 9.72 8.15 -34.95
CA PHE A 221 10.80 7.31 -35.49
C PHE A 221 10.25 5.93 -35.85
N SER A 222 9.31 5.90 -36.81
CA SER A 222 8.61 4.68 -37.23
C SER A 222 9.52 3.64 -37.90
N GLU A 223 10.70 4.06 -38.35
CA GLU A 223 11.75 3.22 -38.92
C GLU A 223 12.52 2.41 -37.87
N LEU A 224 12.43 2.78 -36.59
CA LEU A 224 13.07 2.06 -35.49
C LEU A 224 12.07 1.16 -34.76
N PRO A 225 12.44 -0.09 -34.41
CA PRO A 225 11.62 -0.92 -33.54
C PRO A 225 11.37 -0.24 -32.18
N PRO A 226 10.18 -0.38 -31.57
CA PRO A 226 9.90 0.17 -30.23
C PRO A 226 10.86 -0.34 -29.14
N GLY A 227 11.45 -1.52 -29.34
CA GLY A 227 12.49 -2.07 -28.47
C GLY A 227 13.78 -1.24 -28.47
N GLU A 228 14.24 -0.77 -29.64
CA GLU A 228 15.44 0.08 -29.75
C GLU A 228 15.23 1.43 -29.07
N ILE A 229 14.05 2.04 -29.26
CA ILE A 229 13.68 3.27 -28.55
C ILE A 229 13.69 3.07 -27.03
N SER A 230 13.23 1.90 -26.56
CA SER A 230 13.24 1.57 -25.14
C SER A 230 14.65 1.36 -24.60
N LEU A 231 15.56 0.75 -25.39
CA LEU A 231 16.97 0.60 -25.03
C LEU A 231 17.68 1.95 -24.95
N ALA A 232 17.52 2.81 -25.95
CA ALA A 232 18.07 4.17 -25.92
C ALA A 232 17.55 4.97 -24.72
N ALA A 233 16.26 4.83 -24.36
CA ALA A 233 15.72 5.44 -23.15
C ALA A 233 16.35 4.87 -21.87
N ALA A 234 16.61 3.57 -21.82
CA ALA A 234 17.27 2.91 -20.69
C ALA A 234 18.73 3.35 -20.55
N GLU A 235 19.46 3.49 -21.65
CA GLU A 235 20.84 4.03 -21.68
C GLU A 235 20.90 5.43 -21.06
N VAL A 236 20.06 6.36 -21.55
CA VAL A 236 19.99 7.73 -21.02
C VAL A 236 19.60 7.76 -19.54
N LEU A 237 18.65 6.90 -19.12
CA LEU A 237 18.28 6.80 -17.70
C LEU A 237 19.45 6.26 -16.85
N SER A 238 20.18 5.27 -17.34
CA SER A 238 21.34 4.70 -16.67
C SER A 238 22.45 5.73 -16.48
N GLU A 239 22.77 6.52 -17.52
CA GLU A 239 23.74 7.62 -17.42
C GLU A 239 23.31 8.67 -16.39
N ARG A 240 22.02 9.07 -16.41
CA ARG A 240 21.49 10.03 -15.44
C ARG A 240 21.52 9.51 -14.01
N LEU A 241 21.27 8.22 -13.80
CA LEU A 241 21.39 7.59 -12.48
C LEU A 241 22.85 7.56 -12.03
N GLY A 242 23.79 7.17 -12.89
CA GLY A 242 25.22 7.21 -12.57
C GLY A 242 25.71 8.62 -12.19
N ASN A 243 25.24 9.64 -12.90
CA ASN A 243 25.52 11.04 -12.55
C ASN A 243 24.88 11.46 -11.21
N THR A 244 23.71 10.93 -10.90
CA THR A 244 23.04 11.19 -9.61
C THR A 244 23.79 10.51 -8.46
N ASP A 245 24.25 9.27 -8.66
CA ASP A 245 25.03 8.53 -7.67
C ASP A 245 26.34 9.26 -7.34
N ALA A 246 27.02 9.82 -8.34
CA ALA A 246 28.22 10.64 -8.11
C ALA A 246 27.96 11.87 -7.22
N GLU A 247 26.82 12.56 -7.43
CA GLU A 247 26.43 13.70 -6.57
C GLU A 247 25.98 13.25 -5.17
N VAL A 248 25.33 12.08 -5.06
CA VAL A 248 24.99 11.47 -3.77
C VAL A 248 26.25 11.11 -3.00
N ASP A 249 27.28 10.54 -3.64
CA ASP A 249 28.57 10.22 -3.02
C ASP A 249 29.27 11.48 -2.51
N LYS A 250 29.20 12.58 -3.28
CA LYS A 250 29.70 13.89 -2.85
C LYS A 250 28.97 14.39 -1.60
N LEU A 251 27.64 14.29 -1.56
CA LEU A 251 26.81 14.60 -0.38
C LEU A 251 27.13 13.72 0.83
N ILE A 252 27.34 12.41 0.63
CA ILE A 252 27.75 11.48 1.68
C ILE A 252 29.12 11.87 2.22
N SER A 253 30.07 12.22 1.34
CA SER A 253 31.41 12.65 1.76
C SER A 253 31.37 13.92 2.63
N LEU A 254 30.57 14.92 2.23
CA LEU A 254 30.36 16.15 2.99
C LEU A 254 29.68 15.89 4.35
N THR A 255 28.69 15.02 4.38
CA THR A 255 28.00 14.65 5.63
C THR A 255 28.83 13.77 6.55
N ASN A 256 29.78 12.99 6.02
CA ASN A 256 30.74 12.24 6.83
C ASN A 256 31.72 13.16 7.57
N VAL A 257 32.11 14.31 6.99
CA VAL A 257 32.91 15.34 7.67
C VAL A 257 32.11 15.97 8.81
N ILE A 258 30.82 16.24 8.61
CA ILE A 258 29.93 16.75 9.66
C ILE A 258 29.73 15.70 10.76
N ARG A 259 29.51 14.43 10.40
CA ARG A 259 29.37 13.33 11.37
C ARG A 259 30.65 13.04 12.13
N SER A 260 31.82 13.18 11.51
CA SER A 260 33.10 12.98 12.19
C SER A 260 33.35 14.10 13.20
N ALA A 261 33.05 15.36 12.84
CA ALA A 261 33.09 16.49 13.77
C ALA A 261 32.10 16.31 14.94
N ASP A 262 30.87 15.90 14.67
CA ASP A 262 29.85 15.66 15.70
C ASP A 262 30.22 14.48 16.62
N ASN A 263 30.78 13.40 16.06
CA ASN A 263 31.27 12.26 16.85
C ASN A 263 32.48 12.62 17.72
N VAL A 264 33.39 13.47 17.25
CA VAL A 264 34.51 13.98 18.05
C VAL A 264 33.98 14.86 19.20
N LEU A 265 33.05 15.78 18.91
CA LEU A 265 32.41 16.63 19.92
C LEU A 265 31.65 15.80 20.98
N ARG A 266 30.97 14.73 20.54
CA ARG A 266 30.22 13.82 21.41
C ARG A 266 31.13 12.92 22.25
N ARG A 267 32.34 12.59 21.77
CA ARG A 267 33.39 11.91 22.54
C ARG A 267 34.09 12.83 23.54
N LEU A 268 34.13 14.13 23.26
CA LEU A 268 34.65 15.17 24.17
C LEU A 268 33.63 15.60 25.23
N ARG A 269 32.36 15.16 25.16
CA ARG A 269 31.39 15.40 26.24
C ARG A 269 31.79 14.63 27.51
N PRO A 270 32.00 15.31 28.66
CA PRO A 270 32.44 14.66 29.89
C PRO A 270 31.41 13.65 30.43
N LYS A 271 31.90 12.53 30.96
CA LYS A 271 31.09 11.40 31.48
C LYS A 271 30.21 11.72 32.71
N PHE A 272 30.23 12.94 33.25
CA PHE A 272 29.42 13.32 34.41
C PHE A 272 27.94 13.59 34.09
N LEU A 273 27.55 13.66 32.81
CA LEU A 273 26.15 13.84 32.38
C LEU A 273 25.40 12.54 32.11
N LYS A 274 26.03 11.36 32.25
CA LYS A 274 25.31 10.08 32.23
C LYS A 274 24.63 9.84 33.57
N ARG A 275 23.42 10.37 33.74
CA ARG A 275 22.51 9.98 34.84
C ARG A 275 22.35 8.45 34.84
N LYS A 276 22.73 7.80 35.94
CA LYS A 276 22.35 6.41 36.24
C LYS A 276 20.81 6.31 36.26
N PRO A 277 20.21 5.23 35.75
CA PRO A 277 18.79 4.95 36.00
C PRO A 277 18.59 4.81 37.52
N LYS A 278 17.65 5.56 38.08
CA LYS A 278 17.20 5.36 39.47
C LYS A 278 16.41 4.05 39.54
N GLY A 279 16.94 3.14 40.37
CA GLY A 279 16.25 2.18 41.25
C GLY A 279 14.91 1.59 40.84
N SER A 280 14.90 0.26 40.75
CA SER A 280 13.79 -0.60 41.15
C SER A 280 13.39 -0.33 42.60
N SER A 281 12.11 -0.04 42.84
CA SER A 281 11.45 -0.22 44.15
C SER A 281 9.93 -0.24 43.94
N GLY A 282 9.25 -1.26 44.44
CA GLY A 282 7.80 -1.22 44.70
C GLY A 282 7.04 -2.48 44.31
N GLU A 283 7.10 -3.46 45.22
CA GLU A 283 6.17 -4.59 45.50
C GLU A 283 5.56 -5.41 44.35
#